data_AF-A0A972CJY0-F1
#
_entry.id   AF-A0A972CJY0-F1
#
_cell.length_a   1.000
_cell.length_b   1.000
_cell.length_c   1.000
_cell.angle_alpha   90.00
_cell.angle_beta   90.00
_cell.angle_gamma   90.00
#
_symmetry.space_group_name_H-M   'P 1'
#
loop_
_entity.id
_entity.type
_entity.pdbx_description
1 polymer ?
#
loop_
_entity_poly.entity_id
_entity_poly.type
_entity_poly.pdbx_seq_one_letter_code
_entity_poly.pdbx_strand_id
1 'polypeptide(L)' 'MKRYSNHQVLKKAENKYILSKVIAKKARELKAEEDISIGYDAINRAVEDLMEDKFSYKVISKKPNEAEE' A
#
# COMPACT_ATOMS: atom_id res chain seq x y z
N MET A 1 14.28 -8.83 7.81
CA MET A 1 13.27 -7.78 7.60
C MET A 1 13.89 -6.42 7.82
N LYS A 2 13.89 -5.56 6.79
CA LYS A 2 14.32 -4.17 6.92
C LYS A 2 13.24 -3.41 7.67
N ARG A 3 13.63 -2.66 8.70
CA ARG A 3 12.70 -1.82 9.47
C ARG A 3 12.72 -0.41 8.94
N TYR A 4 11.58 0.05 8.45
CA TYR A 4 11.37 1.43 8.05
C TYR A 4 10.55 2.14 9.12
N SER A 5 10.94 3.36 9.47
CA SER A 5 10.14 4.21 10.35
C SER A 5 8.87 4.66 9.64
N ASN A 6 7.78 4.89 10.38
CA ASN A 6 6.53 5.43 9.82
C ASN A 6 6.76 6.72 9.04
N HIS A 7 7.69 7.57 9.50
CA HIS A 7 8.04 8.81 8.81
C HIS A 7 8.66 8.56 7.43
N GLN A 8 9.50 7.53 7.27
CA GLN A 8 10.07 7.17 5.97
C GLN A 8 9.01 6.62 5.03
N VAL A 9 8.14 5.74 5.52
CA VAL A 9 7.09 5.12 4.69
C VAL A 9 6.05 6.16 4.25
N LEU A 10 5.72 7.12 5.12
CA LEU A 10 4.80 8.21 4.78
C LEU A 10 5.31 9.09 3.63
N LYS A 11 6.63 9.19 3.41
CA LYS A 11 7.18 9.94 2.27
C LYS A 11 6.93 9.28 0.91
N LYS A 12 6.62 7.98 0.89
CA LYS A 12 6.25 7.26 -0.34
C LYS A 12 4.79 7.51 -0.76
N ALA A 13 4.02 8.26 0.02
CA ALA A 13 2.63 8.50 -0.28
C ALA A 13 2.15 9.94 -0.06
N GLU A 14 1.16 10.34 -0.86
CA GLU A 14 0.54 11.66 -0.76
C GLU A 14 -0.11 11.90 0.62
N ASN A 15 -0.71 10.85 1.20
CA ASN A 15 -1.23 10.89 2.56
C ASN A 15 -1.31 9.50 3.20
N LYS A 16 -1.50 9.49 4.53
CA LYS A 16 -1.57 8.27 5.35
C LYS A 16 -2.71 7.31 4.97
N TYR A 17 -3.84 7.83 4.45
CA TYR A 17 -4.99 7.00 4.09
C TYR A 17 -4.74 6.23 2.79
N ILE A 18 -4.14 6.90 1.81
CA ILE A 18 -3.71 6.27 0.55
C ILE A 18 -2.66 5.22 0.85
N LEU A 19 -1.64 5.56 1.67
CA LEU A 19 -0.63 4.59 2.09
C LEU A 19 -1.26 3.34 2.72
N SER A 20 -2.15 3.52 3.70
CA SER A 20 -2.83 2.43 4.38
C SER A 20 -3.58 1.52 3.39
N LYS A 21 -4.34 2.12 2.46
CA LYS A 21 -5.10 1.37 1.45
C LYS A 21 -4.19 0.60 0.49
N VAL A 22 -3.07 1.19 0.08
CA VAL A 22 -2.09 0.60 -0.82
C VAL A 22 -1.41 -0.60 -0.16
N ILE A 23 -0.89 -0.42 1.06
CA ILE A 23 -0.23 -1.49 1.82
C ILE A 23 -1.20 -2.62 2.12
N ALA A 24 -2.42 -2.32 2.59
CA ALA A 24 -3.42 -3.33 2.88
C ALA A 24 -3.90 -4.10 1.64
N LYS A 25 -3.88 -3.47 0.45
CA LYS A 25 -4.16 -4.17 -0.81
C LYS A 25 -3.01 -5.14 -1.14
N LYS A 26 -1.77 -4.65 -1.20
CA LYS A 26 -0.62 -5.48 -1.55
C LYS A 26 -0.38 -6.62 -0.56
N ALA A 27 -0.58 -6.37 0.73
CA ALA A 27 -0.49 -7.43 1.76
C ALA A 27 -1.51 -8.55 1.53
N ARG A 28 -2.73 -8.25 1.06
CA ARG A 28 -3.73 -9.28 0.73
C ARG A 28 -3.34 -10.09 -0.51
N GLU A 29 -2.77 -9.44 -1.52
CA GLU A 29 -2.24 -10.10 -2.71
C GLU A 29 -1.10 -11.04 -2.35
N LEU A 30 -0.11 -10.56 -1.58
CA LEU A 30 1.00 -11.38 -1.09
C LEU A 30 0.52 -12.55 -0.22
N LYS A 31 -0.49 -12.34 0.62
CA LYS A 31 -1.09 -13.41 1.41
C LYS A 31 -1.69 -14.51 0.54
N ALA A 32 -2.35 -14.14 -0.56
CA ALA A 32 -2.97 -15.08 -1.48
C ALA A 32 -1.95 -15.78 -2.38
N GLU A 33 -0.88 -15.09 -2.78
CA GLU A 33 0.14 -15.61 -3.70
C GLU A 33 1.20 -16.47 -2.99
N GLU A 34 1.60 -16.10 -1.77
CA GLU A 34 2.71 -16.72 -1.04
C GLU A 34 2.26 -17.57 0.17
N ASP A 35 0.95 -17.80 0.34
CA ASP A 35 0.35 -18.53 1.48
C ASP A 35 0.85 -18.05 2.86
N ILE A 36 1.03 -16.73 3.01
CA ILE A 36 1.54 -16.15 4.25
C ILE A 36 0.49 -16.28 5.34
N SER A 37 0.69 -17.20 6.28
CA SER A 37 -0.26 -17.44 7.39
C SER A 37 -0.44 -16.22 8.30
N ILE A 38 0.58 -15.35 8.42
CA ILE A 38 0.62 -14.26 9.39
C ILE A 38 0.36 -12.93 8.69
N GLY A 39 -0.78 -12.28 9.00
CA GLY A 39 -1.16 -11.01 8.37
C GLY A 39 -0.18 -9.87 8.59
N TYR A 40 0.53 -9.87 9.73
CA TYR A 40 1.58 -8.88 10.01
C TYR A 40 2.77 -8.99 9.06
N ASP A 41 3.19 -10.21 8.72
CA ASP A 41 4.33 -10.44 7.83
C ASP A 41 4.02 -9.97 6.40
N ALA A 42 2.80 -10.22 5.94
CA ALA A 42 2.33 -9.71 4.65
C ALA A 42 2.31 -8.17 4.58
N ILE A 43 1.95 -7.50 5.69
CA ILE A 43 2.00 -6.04 5.79
C ILE A 43 3.45 -5.54 5.73
N ASN A 44 4.35 -6.14 6.50
CA ASN A 44 5.75 -5.74 6.47
C ASN A 44 6.39 -5.97 5.11
N ARG A 45 6.05 -7.08 4.45
CA ARG A 45 6.52 -7.38 3.10
C ARG A 45 6.01 -6.37 2.08
N ALA A 46 4.73 -5.99 2.16
CA ALA A 46 4.19 -4.93 1.33
C ALA A 46 4.88 -3.57 1.57
N VAL A 47 5.27 -3.26 2.81
CA VAL A 47 6.05 -2.06 3.12
C VAL A 47 7.46 -2.14 2.54
N GLU A 48 8.14 -3.29 2.66
CA GLU A 48 9.44 -3.51 2.04
C GLU A 48 9.37 -3.33 0.53
N ASP A 49 8.39 -3.94 -0.13
CA ASP A 49 8.25 -3.86 -1.58
C ASP A 49 7.93 -2.44 -2.07
N LEU A 50 7.18 -1.65 -1.29
CA LEU A 50 6.94 -0.24 -1.60
C LEU A 50 8.22 0.59 -1.44
N MET A 51 8.98 0.33 -0.37
CA MET A 51 10.22 1.08 -0.09
C MET A 51 11.35 0.73 -1.05
N GLU A 52 11.36 -0.50 -1.58
CA GLU A 52 12.30 -0.99 -2.60
C GLU A 52 11.82 -0.75 -4.04
N ASP A 53 10.75 0.04 -4.23
CA ASP A 53 10.21 0.39 -5.55
C ASP A 53 9.85 -0.82 -6.45
N LYS A 54 9.52 -1.97 -5.83
CA LYS A 54 9.07 -3.17 -6.55
C LYS A 54 7.65 -3.05 -7.07
N PHE A 55 6.87 -2.11 -6.54
CA PHE A 55 5.59 -1.72 -7.11
C PHE A 55 5.33 -0.24 -6.86
N SER A 56 4.49 0.34 -7.71
CA SER A 56 3.98 1.70 -7.58
C SER A 56 2.46 1.69 -7.57
N TYR A 57 1.85 2.74 -7.04
CA TYR A 57 0.41 2.92 -7.10
C TYR A 57 0.07 4.25 -7.77
N LYS A 58 -1.12 4.33 -8.35
CA LYS A 58 -1.66 5.55 -8.93
C LYS A 58 -2.97 5.91 -8.23
N VAL A 59 -3.08 7.16 -7.79
CA VAL A 59 -4.33 7.70 -7.26
C VAL A 59 -5.20 8.12 -8.43
N ILE A 60 -6.33 7.45 -8.61
CA ILE A 60 -7.34 7.88 -9.57
C ILE A 60 -8.36 8.68 -8.78
N SER A 61 -8.22 10.00 -8.78
CA SER A 61 -9.26 10.91 -8.35
C SER A 61 -10.38 10.84 -9.39
N LYS A 62 -11.43 10.06 -9.10
CA LYS A 62 -12.70 10.27 -9.78
C LYS A 62 -13.12 11.69 -9.42
N LYS A 63 -13.08 12.62 -10.38
CA LYS A 63 -13.86 13.84 -10.25
C LYS A 63 -15.29 13.39 -9.96
N PRO A 64 -15.98 13.96 -8.95
CA PRO A 64 -17.42 13.73 -8.86
C PRO A 64 -17.97 14.16 -10.22
N ASN A 65 -18.66 13.25 -10.91
CA ASN A 65 -19.40 13.61 -12.11
C ASN A 65 -20.24 14.83 -11.72
N GLU A 66 -20.05 15.92 -12.46
CA GLU A 66 -21.03 16.99 -12.53
C GLU A 66 -22.38 16.33 -12.79
N ALA A 67 -23.38 16.81 -12.05
CA ALA A 67 -24.70 16.23 -11.92
C ALA A 67 -25.27 15.73 -13.27
N GLU A 68 -25.84 14.53 -13.25
CA GLU A 68 -26.90 14.21 -14.20
C GLU A 68 -28.06 15.18 -13.91
N GLU A 69 -28.13 16.27 -14.69
CA GLU A 69 -29.32 17.11 -14.90
C GLU A 69 -30.40 16.36 -15.68
#